data_AF-A0AAV5S7L2-F1
#
_entry.id   AF-A0AAV5S7L2-F1
#
_cell.length_a   1.000
_cell.length_b   1.000
_cell.length_c   1.000
_cell.angle_alpha   90.00
_cell.angle_beta   90.00
_cell.angle_gamma   90.00
#
_symmetry.space_group_name_H-M   'P 1'
#
loop_
_entity.id
_entity.type
_entity.pdbx_description
1 polymer ?
#
loop_
_entity_poly.entity_id
_entity_poly.type
_entity_poly.pdbx_seq_one_letter_code
_entity_poly.pdbx_strand_id
1 'polypeptide(L)'
;ITPANPLDILANGSAAFGQILFTAVIAVDSFFFLSGLMVVFFWFKTFKSRPRQTNSVRGWIMFYVHRIWRLTPPLLINVLFYTYIFKQLLLDTPYNLVEYAWWDKCSWTWWWDVLYVHNYVEHAYVCTGYSWYLSTEMQIYLFTPLLLIPMALKPVLAITFGSLIMIISTGLNMFMVFHFDWPVRH
;
A
#
# COMPACT_ATOMS: atom_id res chain seq x y z
N ILE A 1 0.37 31.90 -33.84
CA ILE A 1 -0.32 31.91 -32.53
C ILE A 1 -1.81 31.81 -32.84
N THR A 2 -2.30 30.59 -33.03
CA THR A 2 -3.73 30.29 -33.15
C THR A 2 -4.21 29.75 -31.80
N PRO A 3 -5.41 30.12 -31.33
CA PRO A 3 -5.87 29.75 -30.00
C PRO A 3 -6.21 28.26 -30.02
N ALA A 4 -5.43 27.43 -29.32
CA ALA A 4 -5.80 26.05 -29.07
C ALA A 4 -7.08 26.04 -28.23
N ASN A 5 -8.09 25.32 -28.70
CA ASN A 5 -9.37 25.16 -28.04
C ASN A 5 -9.14 24.49 -26.67
N PRO A 6 -9.64 25.04 -25.55
CA PRO A 6 -9.36 24.49 -24.21
C PRO A 6 -9.85 23.04 -24.02
N LEU A 7 -10.79 22.58 -24.86
CA LEU A 7 -11.27 21.20 -24.90
C LEU A 7 -10.21 20.20 -25.42
N ASP A 8 -9.32 20.61 -26.33
CA ASP A 8 -8.29 19.72 -26.88
C ASP A 8 -7.12 19.49 -25.89
N ILE A 9 -6.86 20.49 -25.04
CA ILE A 9 -5.87 20.37 -23.94
C ILE A 9 -6.40 19.42 -22.85
N LEU A 10 -7.71 19.49 -22.57
CA LEU A 10 -8.36 18.57 -21.63
C LEU A 10 -8.44 17.15 -22.20
N ALA A 11 -8.74 16.96 -23.50
CA ALA A 11 -8.82 15.63 -24.12
C ALA A 11 -7.47 14.90 -24.15
N ASN A 12 -6.37 15.61 -24.43
CA ASN A 12 -5.04 14.99 -24.52
C ASN A 12 -4.32 14.90 -23.17
N GLY A 13 -4.48 15.92 -22.30
CA GLY A 13 -3.89 15.94 -20.97
C GLY A 13 -4.55 14.97 -19.99
N SER A 14 -5.88 14.80 -20.07
CA SER A 14 -6.62 13.84 -19.22
C SER A 14 -6.44 12.40 -19.65
N ALA A 15 -6.24 12.12 -20.95
CA ALA A 15 -5.97 10.77 -21.44
C ALA A 15 -4.60 10.27 -20.96
N ALA A 16 -3.55 11.09 -21.08
CA ALA A 16 -2.21 10.73 -20.61
C ALA A 16 -2.16 10.63 -19.08
N PHE A 17 -2.71 11.60 -18.35
CA PHE A 17 -2.74 11.57 -16.88
C PHE A 17 -3.63 10.44 -16.34
N GLY A 18 -4.79 10.21 -16.96
CA GLY A 18 -5.67 9.09 -16.64
C GLY A 18 -5.01 7.74 -16.89
N GLN A 19 -4.32 7.55 -18.01
CA GLN A 19 -3.53 6.35 -18.28
C GLN A 19 -2.40 6.14 -17.25
N ILE A 20 -1.72 7.20 -16.84
CA ILE A 20 -0.69 7.14 -15.78
C ILE A 20 -1.31 6.68 -14.45
N LEU A 21 -2.47 7.22 -14.07
CA LEU A 21 -3.17 6.84 -12.85
C LEU A 21 -3.62 5.36 -12.86
N PHE A 22 -4.16 4.88 -13.97
CA PHE A 22 -4.54 3.46 -14.10
C PHE A 22 -3.32 2.53 -14.05
N THR A 23 -2.21 2.92 -14.68
CA THR A 23 -0.97 2.14 -14.65
C THR A 23 -0.35 2.13 -13.24
N ALA A 24 -0.49 3.23 -12.48
CA ALA A 24 0.02 3.33 -11.13
C ALA A 24 -0.64 2.33 -10.17
N VAL A 25 -1.93 2.02 -10.34
CA VAL A 25 -2.62 1.02 -9.52
C VAL A 25 -2.08 -0.39 -9.77
N ILE A 26 -1.77 -0.72 -11.03
CA ILE A 26 -1.17 -2.03 -11.39
C ILE A 26 0.29 -2.13 -10.89
N ALA A 27 1.00 -1.01 -10.81
CA ALA A 27 2.38 -0.99 -10.34
C ALA A 27 2.53 -1.31 -8.83
N VAL A 28 1.45 -1.19 -8.05
CA VAL A 28 1.46 -1.42 -6.59
C VAL A 28 1.97 -2.82 -6.23
N ASP A 29 1.57 -3.86 -6.97
CA ASP A 29 1.99 -5.24 -6.70
C ASP A 29 3.50 -5.44 -6.84
N SER A 30 4.12 -4.74 -7.80
CA SER A 30 5.57 -4.77 -8.00
C SER A 30 6.30 -4.15 -6.81
N PHE A 31 5.76 -3.06 -6.25
CA PHE A 31 6.35 -2.41 -5.07
C PHE A 31 6.24 -3.29 -3.82
N PHE A 32 5.11 -3.99 -3.63
CA PHE A 32 4.99 -4.97 -2.55
C PHE A 32 6.02 -6.10 -2.68
N PHE A 33 6.21 -6.63 -3.89
CA PHE A 33 7.21 -7.66 -4.15
C PHE A 33 8.63 -7.19 -3.85
N LEU A 34 8.99 -5.99 -4.33
CA LEU A 34 10.31 -5.40 -4.10
C LEU A 34 10.57 -5.13 -2.61
N SER A 35 9.58 -4.58 -1.89
CA SER A 35 9.68 -4.35 -0.44
C SER A 35 9.90 -5.67 0.31
N GLY A 36 9.11 -6.70 0.00
CA GLY A 36 9.28 -8.03 0.58
C GLY A 36 10.67 -8.62 0.32
N LEU A 37 11.12 -8.60 -0.94
CA LEU A 37 12.45 -9.10 -1.33
C LEU A 37 13.57 -8.41 -0.54
N MET A 38 13.50 -7.09 -0.41
CA MET A 38 14.46 -6.30 0.35
C MET A 38 14.49 -6.73 1.82
N VAL A 39 13.32 -6.89 2.45
CA VAL A 39 13.22 -7.33 3.84
C VAL A 39 13.87 -8.70 4.04
N VAL A 40 13.56 -9.67 3.16
CA VAL A 40 14.16 -11.02 3.21
C VAL A 40 15.67 -10.94 3.10
N PHE A 41 16.19 -10.18 2.12
CA PHE A 41 17.63 -10.03 1.89
C PHE A 41 18.37 -9.46 3.11
N PHE A 42 17.88 -8.35 3.68
CA PHE A 42 18.50 -7.74 4.85
C PHE A 42 18.41 -8.63 6.09
N TRP A 43 17.30 -9.34 6.26
CA TRP A 43 17.13 -10.25 7.38
C TRP A 43 18.12 -11.42 7.29
N PHE A 44 18.25 -12.09 6.14
CA PHE A 44 19.22 -13.18 5.97
C PHE A 44 20.68 -12.70 6.12
N LYS A 45 21.00 -11.51 5.62
CA LYS A 45 22.33 -10.89 5.82
C LYS A 45 22.64 -10.68 7.30
N THR A 46 21.65 -10.24 8.08
CA THR A 46 21.78 -10.01 9.52
C THR A 46 21.82 -11.34 10.29
N PHE A 47 20.98 -12.31 9.90
CA PHE A 47 20.91 -13.65 10.48
C PHE A 47 22.23 -14.41 10.34
N LYS A 48 22.90 -14.32 9.17
CA LYS A 48 24.22 -14.93 8.95
C LYS A 48 25.30 -14.34 9.89
N SER A 49 25.20 -13.04 10.19
CA SER A 49 26.17 -12.36 11.06
C SER A 49 25.90 -12.59 12.55
N ARG A 50 24.63 -12.60 12.99
CA ARG A 50 24.24 -12.65 14.42
C ARG A 50 22.96 -13.46 14.66
N PRO A 51 22.96 -14.79 14.46
CA PRO A 51 21.74 -15.61 14.47
C PRO A 51 20.98 -15.59 15.81
N ARG A 52 21.69 -15.58 16.94
CA ARG A 52 21.08 -15.53 18.29
C ARG A 52 20.42 -14.20 18.63
N GLN A 53 20.93 -13.08 18.10
CA GLN A 53 20.41 -11.75 18.40
C GLN A 53 19.21 -11.41 17.50
N THR A 54 19.23 -11.88 16.24
CA THR A 54 18.15 -11.68 15.27
C THR A 54 16.90 -12.49 15.60
N ASN A 55 17.04 -13.71 16.11
CA ASN A 55 15.89 -14.56 16.45
C ASN A 55 15.34 -14.31 17.87
N SER A 56 15.87 -13.33 18.59
CA SER A 56 15.35 -12.95 19.91
C SER A 56 14.10 -12.08 19.77
N VAL A 57 13.14 -12.24 20.69
CA VAL A 57 11.93 -11.40 20.78
C VAL A 57 12.29 -9.90 20.79
N ARG A 58 13.37 -9.52 21.47
CA ARG A 58 13.87 -8.13 21.48
C ARG A 58 14.35 -7.65 20.11
N GLY A 59 14.97 -8.53 19.33
CA GLY A 59 15.43 -8.22 17.97
C GLY A 59 14.25 -7.96 17.03
N TRP A 60 13.20 -8.77 17.12
CA TRP A 60 11.96 -8.56 16.37
C TRP A 60 11.24 -7.27 16.80
N ILE A 61 11.14 -6.97 18.10
CA ILE A 61 10.54 -5.72 18.57
C ILE A 61 11.30 -4.50 18.03
N MET A 62 12.64 -4.50 18.11
CA MET A 62 13.45 -3.40 17.56
C MET A 62 13.27 -3.25 16.05
N PHE A 63 13.15 -4.36 15.32
CA PHE A 63 12.89 -4.35 13.87
C PHE A 63 11.58 -3.64 13.53
N TYR A 64 10.48 -3.93 14.24
CA TYR A 64 9.19 -3.25 14.06
C TYR A 64 9.25 -1.76 14.46
N VAL A 65 9.80 -1.46 15.63
CA VAL A 65 9.87 -0.09 16.15
C VAL A 65 10.65 0.82 15.21
N HIS A 66 11.80 0.36 14.70
CA HIS A 66 12.61 1.14 13.77
C HIS A 66 11.85 1.46 12.48
N ARG A 67 11.04 0.51 11.97
CA ARG A 67 10.22 0.73 10.77
C ARG A 67 9.10 1.73 11.02
N ILE A 68 8.36 1.58 12.12
CA ILE A 68 7.27 2.49 12.51
C ILE A 68 7.82 3.91 12.71
N TRP A 69 8.92 4.06 13.46
CA TRP A 69 9.53 5.36 13.70
C TRP A 69 9.99 6.06 12.42
N ARG A 70 10.42 5.30 11.41
CA ARG A 70 10.83 5.85 10.11
C ARG A 70 9.64 6.28 9.24
N LEU A 71 8.54 5.53 9.26
CA LEU A 71 7.44 5.69 8.30
C LEU A 71 6.26 6.52 8.84
N THR A 72 6.00 6.46 10.14
CA THR A 72 4.87 7.18 10.76
C THR A 72 5.02 8.71 10.73
N PRO A 73 6.19 9.32 11.01
CA PRO A 73 6.30 10.79 10.98
C PRO A 73 6.05 11.38 9.58
N PRO A 74 6.64 10.86 8.48
CA PRO A 74 6.30 11.32 7.14
C PRO A 74 4.83 11.13 6.79
N LEU A 75 4.22 9.99 7.18
CA LEU A 75 2.80 9.73 6.94
C LEU A 75 1.92 10.76 7.63
N LEU A 76 2.19 11.06 8.90
CA LEU A 76 1.44 12.05 9.67
C LEU A 76 1.51 13.43 9.03
N ILE A 77 2.71 13.87 8.61
CA ILE A 77 2.90 15.16 7.93
C ILE A 77 2.08 15.20 6.63
N ASN A 78 2.11 14.12 5.84
CA ASN A 78 1.36 14.05 4.59
C ASN A 78 -0.16 14.10 4.83
N VAL A 79 -0.68 13.31 5.77
CA VAL A 79 -2.12 13.29 6.07
C VAL A 79 -2.60 14.66 6.56
N LEU A 80 -1.83 15.34 7.40
CA LEU A 80 -2.14 16.70 7.84
C LEU A 80 -2.06 17.71 6.67
N PHE A 81 -1.04 17.61 5.83
CA PHE A 81 -0.89 18.45 4.65
C PHE A 81 -2.10 18.31 3.70
N TYR A 82 -2.52 17.08 3.42
CA TYR A 82 -3.69 16.80 2.57
C TYR A 82 -5.00 17.33 3.18
N THR A 83 -5.19 17.15 4.48
CA THR A 83 -6.43 17.55 5.18
C THR A 83 -6.57 19.07 5.29
N TYR A 84 -5.48 19.79 5.61
CA TYR A 84 -5.55 21.21 5.96
C TYR A 84 -5.06 22.16 4.87
N ILE A 85 -4.00 21.80 4.14
CA ILE A 85 -3.33 22.72 3.20
C ILE A 85 -3.78 22.44 1.77
N PHE A 86 -3.73 21.17 1.34
CA PHE A 86 -4.04 20.77 -0.02
C PHE A 86 -5.52 21.01 -0.37
N LYS A 87 -6.42 20.72 0.57
CA LYS A 87 -7.85 21.07 0.46
C LYS A 87 -8.03 22.54 0.08
N GLN A 88 -7.39 23.47 0.81
CA GLN A 88 -7.55 24.91 0.56
C GLN A 88 -6.97 25.36 -0.78
N LEU A 89 -5.86 24.76 -1.22
CA LEU A 89 -5.19 25.13 -2.47
C LEU A 89 -6.02 24.77 -3.71
N LEU A 90 -6.83 23.72 -3.63
CA LEU A 90 -7.59 23.21 -4.77
C LEU A 90 -9.02 23.71 -4.84
N LEU A 91 -9.58 24.31 -3.77
CA LEU A 91 -10.95 24.84 -3.72
C LEU A 91 -11.33 25.69 -4.96
N ASP A 92 -10.36 26.40 -5.56
CA ASP A 92 -10.59 27.29 -6.71
C ASP A 92 -10.26 26.66 -8.09
N THR A 93 -9.96 25.35 -8.16
CA THR A 93 -9.53 24.68 -9.40
C THR A 93 -10.63 23.81 -10.05
N PRO A 94 -10.65 23.64 -11.38
CA PRO A 94 -11.65 22.81 -12.06
C PRO A 94 -11.52 21.30 -11.81
N TYR A 95 -10.51 20.85 -11.06
CA TYR A 95 -10.26 19.43 -10.72
C TYR A 95 -11.05 18.93 -9.50
N ASN A 96 -11.96 19.76 -8.99
CA ASN A 96 -12.69 19.62 -7.72
C ASN A 96 -13.70 18.47 -7.61
N LEU A 97 -14.02 17.75 -8.68
CA LEU A 97 -15.19 16.85 -8.64
C LEU A 97 -14.89 15.48 -8.00
N VAL A 98 -13.64 15.00 -8.06
CA VAL A 98 -13.29 13.69 -7.49
C VAL A 98 -12.80 13.81 -6.06
N GLU A 99 -12.12 14.91 -5.72
CA GLU A 99 -11.32 15.02 -4.49
C GLU A 99 -12.11 15.50 -3.25
N TYR A 100 -13.20 16.25 -3.45
CA TYR A 100 -14.05 16.73 -2.32
C TYR A 100 -14.67 15.59 -1.50
N ALA A 101 -15.04 14.48 -2.15
CA ALA A 101 -15.61 13.31 -1.46
C ALA A 101 -14.61 12.60 -0.54
N TRP A 102 -13.30 12.72 -0.82
CA TRP A 102 -12.24 12.13 0.00
C TRP A 102 -11.82 13.06 1.14
N TRP A 103 -11.83 14.37 0.93
CA TRP A 103 -11.37 15.35 1.92
C TRP A 103 -12.22 15.39 3.19
N ASP A 104 -13.55 15.29 3.08
CA ASP A 104 -14.41 15.27 4.26
C ASP A 104 -14.29 13.96 5.05
N LYS A 105 -13.92 12.85 4.39
CA LYS A 105 -13.62 11.57 5.06
C LYS A 105 -12.30 11.63 5.82
N CYS A 106 -11.24 12.18 5.21
CA CYS A 106 -9.91 12.34 5.82
C CYS A 106 -9.95 13.05 7.18
N SER A 107 -10.76 14.11 7.31
CA SER A 107 -10.81 14.92 8.54
C SER A 107 -11.25 14.12 9.76
N TRP A 108 -12.02 13.04 9.57
CA TRP A 108 -12.49 12.19 10.65
C TRP A 108 -11.67 10.90 10.78
N THR A 109 -11.10 10.39 9.69
CA THR A 109 -10.40 9.10 9.65
C THR A 109 -8.88 9.17 9.59
N TRP A 110 -8.27 10.37 9.65
CA TRP A 110 -6.81 10.55 9.62
C TRP A 110 -6.04 9.65 10.60
N TRP A 111 -6.61 9.41 11.79
CA TRP A 111 -5.99 8.59 12.81
C TRP A 111 -6.03 7.08 12.49
N TRP A 112 -6.99 6.62 11.65
CA TRP A 112 -7.03 5.25 11.14
C TRP A 112 -5.89 4.97 10.17
N ASP A 113 -5.57 5.94 9.31
CA ASP A 113 -4.42 5.86 8.40
C ASP A 113 -3.10 5.82 9.18
N VAL A 114 -2.97 6.64 10.24
CA VAL A 114 -1.75 6.68 11.09
C VAL A 114 -1.58 5.40 11.91
N LEU A 115 -2.67 4.79 12.36
CA LEU A 115 -2.65 3.51 13.08
C LEU A 115 -2.59 2.29 12.15
N TYR A 116 -2.63 2.48 10.83
CA TYR A 116 -2.63 1.41 9.82
C TYR A 116 -3.82 0.41 9.93
N VAL A 117 -4.94 0.85 10.51
CA VAL A 117 -6.11 -0.03 10.81
C VAL A 117 -7.21 0.05 9.77
N HIS A 118 -7.10 0.93 8.78
CA HIS A 118 -8.22 1.25 7.90
C HIS A 118 -8.77 0.00 7.15
N ASN A 119 -7.94 -1.02 6.86
CA ASN A 119 -8.37 -2.25 6.17
C ASN A 119 -9.27 -3.15 7.05
N TYR A 120 -9.25 -3.00 8.37
CA TYR A 120 -10.07 -3.80 9.28
C TYR A 120 -11.38 -3.15 9.66
N VAL A 121 -11.42 -1.81 9.65
CA VAL A 121 -12.59 -1.04 10.08
C VAL A 121 -13.50 -0.82 8.88
N GLU A 122 -13.00 -0.17 7.83
CA GLU A 122 -13.82 0.10 6.65
C GLU A 122 -12.95 0.59 5.46
N HIS A 123 -12.81 -0.24 4.41
CA HIS A 123 -12.01 0.09 3.22
C HIS A 123 -12.48 1.36 2.49
N ALA A 124 -13.73 1.77 2.68
CA ALA A 124 -14.36 2.92 2.02
C ALA A 124 -13.96 4.31 2.59
N TYR A 125 -13.13 4.35 3.64
CA TYR A 125 -12.71 5.59 4.32
C TYR A 125 -11.19 5.77 4.36
N VAL A 126 -10.49 5.31 3.32
CA VAL A 126 -9.08 5.67 3.09
C VAL A 126 -8.97 7.14 2.75
N CYS A 127 -8.06 7.85 3.40
CA CYS A 127 -7.82 9.26 3.08
C CYS A 127 -7.14 9.41 1.72
N THR A 128 -6.15 8.55 1.43
CA THR A 128 -5.38 8.59 0.18
C THR A 128 -4.99 7.19 -0.30
N GLY A 129 -4.74 7.02 -1.61
CA GLY A 129 -4.29 5.74 -2.16
C GLY A 129 -2.92 5.28 -1.62
N TYR A 130 -2.03 6.22 -1.29
CA TYR A 130 -0.72 5.87 -0.72
C TYR A 130 -0.81 5.48 0.76
N SER A 131 -1.74 6.04 1.54
CA SER A 131 -1.94 5.64 2.95
C SER A 131 -2.50 4.22 3.04
N TRP A 132 -3.36 3.85 2.08
CA TRP A 132 -3.81 2.47 1.88
C TRP A 132 -2.64 1.52 1.61
N TYR A 133 -1.78 1.86 0.64
CA TYR A 133 -0.60 1.08 0.30
C TYR A 133 0.29 0.86 1.53
N LEU A 134 0.64 1.94 2.24
CA LEU A 134 1.53 1.87 3.40
C LEU A 134 0.92 1.04 4.54
N SER A 135 -0.39 1.17 4.78
CA SER A 135 -1.11 0.36 5.77
C SER A 135 -1.07 -1.12 5.45
N THR A 136 -1.33 -1.46 4.18
CA THR A 136 -1.26 -2.84 3.69
C THR A 136 0.16 -3.39 3.82
N GLU A 137 1.17 -2.58 3.50
CA GLU A 137 2.59 -2.95 3.66
C GLU A 137 2.99 -3.18 5.13
N MET A 138 2.38 -2.46 6.08
CA MET A 138 2.59 -2.69 7.52
C MET A 138 1.95 -4.00 7.99
N GLN A 139 0.76 -4.31 7.49
CA GLN A 139 0.06 -5.56 7.82
C GLN A 139 0.80 -6.77 7.27
N ILE A 140 1.22 -6.75 6.00
CA ILE A 140 2.05 -7.82 5.42
C ILE A 140 3.35 -7.98 6.21
N TYR A 141 3.95 -6.87 6.63
CA TYR A 141 5.19 -6.90 7.39
C TYR A 141 5.04 -7.47 8.81
N LEU A 142 3.86 -7.39 9.43
CA LEU A 142 3.60 -8.05 10.70
C LEU A 142 3.69 -9.58 10.58
N PHE A 143 3.34 -10.12 9.40
CA PHE A 143 3.44 -11.55 9.09
C PHE A 143 4.85 -11.99 8.65
N THR A 144 5.80 -11.07 8.43
CA THR A 144 7.17 -11.42 8.01
C THR A 144 7.87 -12.48 8.88
N PRO A 145 7.87 -12.44 10.23
CA PRO A 145 8.51 -13.47 11.05
C PRO A 145 7.92 -14.86 10.83
N LEU A 146 6.60 -14.94 10.60
CA LEU A 146 5.93 -16.20 10.31
C LEU A 146 6.43 -16.81 9.00
N LEU A 147 6.85 -15.99 8.04
CA LEU A 147 7.42 -16.45 6.77
C LEU A 147 8.94 -16.71 6.87
N LEU A 148 9.68 -15.84 7.56
CA LEU A 148 11.14 -15.89 7.63
C LEU A 148 11.67 -17.00 8.54
N ILE A 149 11.02 -17.28 9.67
CA ILE A 149 11.47 -18.31 10.61
C ILE A 149 11.42 -19.71 9.98
N PRO A 150 10.32 -20.16 9.35
CA PRO A 150 10.28 -21.42 8.61
C PRO A 150 11.32 -21.48 7.49
N MET A 151 11.51 -20.37 6.77
CA MET A 151 12.48 -20.29 5.67
C MET A 151 13.92 -20.47 6.16
N ALA A 152 14.26 -19.95 7.33
CA ALA A 152 15.58 -20.10 7.94
C ALA A 152 15.84 -21.51 8.47
N LEU A 153 14.80 -22.21 8.92
CA LEU A 153 14.92 -23.57 9.47
C LEU A 153 14.87 -24.64 8.37
N LYS A 154 13.89 -24.56 7.46
CA LYS A 154 13.69 -25.52 6.37
C LYS A 154 13.12 -24.82 5.12
N PRO A 155 13.90 -24.61 4.05
CA PRO A 155 13.43 -23.91 2.85
C PRO A 155 12.23 -24.61 2.17
N VAL A 156 12.14 -25.94 2.28
CA VAL A 156 11.01 -26.73 1.76
C VAL A 156 9.68 -26.34 2.43
N LEU A 157 9.70 -26.03 3.73
CA LEU A 157 8.49 -25.62 4.46
C LEU A 157 8.02 -24.23 3.99
N ALA A 158 8.94 -23.31 3.72
CA ALA A 158 8.59 -22.00 3.18
C ALA A 158 8.00 -22.09 1.77
N ILE A 159 8.55 -22.94 0.91
CA ILE A 159 8.05 -23.12 -0.47
C ILE A 159 6.65 -23.76 -0.46
N THR A 160 6.43 -24.78 0.38
CA THR A 160 5.12 -25.43 0.51
C THR A 160 4.07 -24.48 1.09
N PHE A 161 4.39 -23.72 2.14
CA PHE A 161 3.48 -22.73 2.69
C PHE A 161 3.19 -21.58 1.71
N GLY A 162 4.21 -21.06 1.03
CA GLY A 162 4.07 -20.00 0.04
C GLY A 162 3.24 -20.41 -1.18
N SER A 163 3.48 -21.62 -1.71
CA SER A 163 2.68 -22.16 -2.82
C SER A 163 1.21 -22.39 -2.43
N LEU A 164 0.96 -22.87 -1.21
CA LEU A 164 -0.41 -23.02 -0.70
C LEU A 164 -1.14 -21.67 -0.65
N ILE A 165 -0.50 -20.62 -0.13
CA ILE A 165 -1.07 -19.27 -0.08
C ILE A 165 -1.38 -18.74 -1.47
N MET A 166 -0.48 -18.94 -2.45
CA MET A 166 -0.73 -18.51 -3.83
C MET A 166 -1.93 -19.23 -4.43
N ILE A 167 -2.04 -20.55 -4.25
CA ILE A 167 -3.17 -21.35 -4.76
C ILE A 167 -4.48 -20.88 -4.13
N ILE A 168 -4.50 -20.66 -2.81
CA ILE A 168 -5.68 -20.15 -2.11
C ILE A 168 -6.06 -18.76 -2.62
N SER A 169 -5.08 -17.87 -2.78
CA SER A 169 -5.30 -16.50 -3.28
C SER A 169 -5.90 -16.51 -4.68
N THR A 170 -5.31 -17.25 -5.62
CA THR A 170 -5.84 -17.37 -7.00
C THR A 170 -7.22 -18.01 -7.01
N GLY A 171 -7.43 -19.07 -6.22
CA GLY A 171 -8.73 -19.75 -6.10
C GLY A 171 -9.82 -18.84 -5.57
N LEU A 172 -9.55 -18.05 -4.53
CA LEU A 172 -10.49 -17.08 -3.97
C LEU A 172 -10.78 -15.94 -4.96
N ASN A 173 -9.76 -15.42 -5.63
CA ASN A 173 -9.97 -14.38 -6.65
C ASN A 173 -10.86 -14.90 -7.78
N MET A 174 -10.58 -16.11 -8.27
CA MET A 174 -11.38 -16.74 -9.30
C MET A 174 -12.82 -17.00 -8.83
N PHE A 175 -13.00 -17.47 -7.60
CA PHE A 175 -14.32 -17.64 -6.98
C PHE A 175 -15.11 -16.31 -6.88
N MET A 176 -14.46 -15.24 -6.42
CA MET A 176 -15.10 -13.92 -6.30
C MET A 176 -15.54 -13.39 -7.67
N VAL A 177 -14.73 -13.58 -8.72
CA VAL A 177 -15.09 -13.17 -10.08
C VAL A 177 -16.33 -13.92 -10.59
N PHE A 178 -16.41 -15.23 -10.37
CA PHE A 178 -17.55 -16.04 -10.82
C PHE A 178 -18.83 -15.84 -10.01
N HIS A 179 -18.72 -15.50 -8.72
CA HIS A 179 -19.89 -15.34 -7.86
C HIS A 179 -20.50 -13.94 -7.92
N PHE A 180 -19.67 -12.90 -8.10
CA PHE A 180 -20.11 -11.51 -8.07
C PHE A 180 -20.20 -10.85 -9.46
N ASP A 181 -20.09 -11.61 -10.56
CA ASP A 181 -20.18 -11.13 -11.95
C ASP A 181 -19.40 -9.82 -12.20
N TRP A 182 -18.17 -9.71 -11.67
CA TRP A 182 -17.34 -8.54 -11.95
C TRP A 182 -16.99 -8.59 -13.44
N PRO A 183 -17.43 -7.60 -14.26
CA PRO A 183 -17.13 -7.63 -15.67
C PRO A 183 -15.61 -7.61 -15.83
N VAL A 184 -15.10 -8.57 -16.61
CA VAL A 184 -13.73 -8.56 -17.10
C VAL A 184 -13.60 -7.30 -17.94
N ARG A 185 -13.16 -6.20 -17.29
CA ARG A 185 -13.02 -4.90 -17.93
C ARG A 185 -11.89 -5.02 -18.97
N HIS A 186 -12.30 -5.19 -20.22
CA HIS A 186 -11.46 -4.94 -21.39
C HIS A 186 -11.11 -3.45 -21.48
#